data_AF-A0A1T4W0A6-F1
#
_entry.id   AF-A0A1T4W0A6-F1
#
_cell.length_a   1.000
_cell.length_b   1.000
_cell.length_c   1.000
_cell.angle_alpha   90.00
_cell.angle_beta   90.00
_cell.angle_gamma   90.00
#
_symmetry.space_group_name_H-M   'P 1'
#
loop_
_entity.id
_entity.type
_entity.pdbx_description
1 polymer ?
#
loop_
_entity_poly.entity_id
_entity_poly.type
_entity_poly.pdbx_seq_one_letter_code
_entity_poly.pdbx_strand_id
1 'polypeptide(L)'
;MNLPVNIICMKWGSKYGANYVNTLYAMIARHITLPFQLTCFTDDAQGIDPRVHIRELPTLELPQGAPERGWNKLTTLQPNLGGLSGEVLFLDLDVVIVGNLDAFFTGSAPFTIIQDAKLRRRRIGNSSVYRFEVGRYAEFWKNFVLTMQKYNKTSAMSKLTYLMKFINGAS
;
A
#
# COMPACT_ATOMS: atom_id res chain seq x y z
N MET A 1 -23.46 -11.15 9.88
CA MET A 1 -22.91 -9.86 9.43
C MET A 1 -21.66 -10.14 8.63
N ASN A 2 -21.52 -9.57 7.42
CA ASN A 2 -20.27 -9.67 6.67
C ASN A 2 -19.20 -8.84 7.38
N LEU A 3 -17.99 -9.38 7.51
CA LEU A 3 -16.85 -8.63 8.03
C LEU A 3 -16.54 -7.46 7.07
N PRO A 4 -16.14 -6.29 7.58
CA PRO A 4 -15.80 -5.17 6.73
C PRO A 4 -14.55 -5.48 5.91
N VAL A 5 -14.53 -5.03 4.66
CA VAL A 5 -13.32 -5.11 3.83
C VAL A 5 -12.29 -4.07 4.30
N ASN A 6 -11.01 -4.43 4.25
CA ASN A 6 -9.94 -3.52 4.65
C ASN A 6 -9.48 -2.68 3.46
N ILE A 7 -9.49 -1.37 3.64
CA ILE A 7 -8.84 -0.42 2.75
C ILE A 7 -7.77 0.31 3.54
N ILE A 8 -6.59 0.50 2.95
CA ILE A 8 -5.47 1.14 3.62
C ILE A 8 -4.90 2.28 2.79
N CYS A 9 -4.40 3.30 3.47
CA CYS A 9 -3.63 4.39 2.88
C CYS A 9 -2.48 4.78 3.81
N MET A 10 -1.54 5.60 3.32
CA MET A 10 -0.44 6.11 4.11
C MET A 10 -0.33 7.63 3.98
N LYS A 11 -0.22 8.33 5.10
CA LYS A 11 0.10 9.76 5.19
C LYS A 11 1.41 9.89 5.97
N TRP A 12 2.47 10.41 5.36
CA TRP A 12 3.73 10.67 6.06
C TRP A 12 4.30 12.03 5.66
N GLY A 13 5.00 12.65 6.61
CA GLY A 13 5.54 14.00 6.45
C GLY A 13 4.44 15.03 6.14
N SER A 14 4.84 16.12 5.50
CA SER A 14 3.99 17.30 5.28
C SER A 14 3.46 17.45 3.85
N LYS A 15 3.81 16.55 2.92
CA LYS A 15 3.42 16.68 1.50
C LYS A 15 1.90 16.60 1.32
N TYR A 16 1.24 15.70 2.04
CA TYR A 16 -0.21 15.49 1.98
C TYR A 16 -0.81 15.70 3.38
N GLY A 17 -1.70 16.67 3.51
CA GLY A 17 -2.40 16.97 4.76
C GLY A 17 -3.55 16.01 5.05
N ALA A 18 -4.16 16.13 6.24
CA ALA A 18 -5.31 15.31 6.64
C ALA A 18 -6.52 15.44 5.70
N ASN A 19 -6.66 16.57 5.01
CA ASN A 19 -7.68 16.78 3.99
C ASN A 19 -7.66 15.73 2.86
N TYR A 20 -6.48 15.21 2.50
CA TYR A 20 -6.36 14.14 1.50
C TYR A 20 -6.94 12.83 2.02
N VAL A 21 -6.62 12.47 3.27
CA VAL A 21 -7.16 11.26 3.92
C VAL A 21 -8.68 11.35 4.05
N ASN A 22 -9.20 12.51 4.47
CA ASN A 22 -10.63 12.74 4.64
C ASN A 22 -11.36 12.71 3.29
N THR A 23 -10.75 13.28 2.24
CA THR A 23 -11.29 13.24 0.88
C THR A 23 -11.32 11.80 0.34
N LEU A 24 -10.25 11.04 0.58
CA LEU A 24 -10.17 9.62 0.21
C LEU A 24 -11.27 8.81 0.92
N TYR A 25 -11.45 8.98 2.24
CA TYR A 25 -12.54 8.34 2.98
C TYR A 25 -13.90 8.66 2.37
N ALA A 26 -14.16 9.94 2.10
CA ALA A 26 -15.43 10.37 1.53
C ALA A 26 -15.66 9.80 0.11
N MET A 27 -14.60 9.69 -0.71
CA MET A 27 -14.67 9.04 -2.02
C MET A 27 -14.97 7.54 -1.91
N ILE A 28 -14.29 6.82 -1.02
CA ILE A 28 -14.55 5.40 -0.76
C ILE A 28 -16.00 5.21 -0.34
N ALA A 29 -16.47 5.96 0.66
CA ALA A 29 -17.82 5.85 1.20
C ALA A 29 -18.93 6.08 0.15
N ARG A 30 -18.67 6.92 -0.87
CA ARG A 30 -19.61 7.14 -1.98
C ARG A 30 -19.62 6.00 -3.00
N HIS A 31 -18.55 5.22 -3.07
CA HIS A 31 -18.28 4.29 -4.18
C HIS A 31 -18.08 2.84 -3.74
N ILE A 32 -18.35 2.50 -2.49
CA ILE A 32 -18.32 1.11 -2.01
C ILE A 32 -19.68 0.74 -1.43
N THR A 33 -20.17 -0.47 -1.73
CA THR A 33 -21.42 -0.98 -1.15
C THR A 33 -21.17 -1.95 0.00
N LEU A 34 -19.98 -2.57 0.01
CA LEU A 34 -19.53 -3.43 1.10
C LEU A 34 -19.28 -2.60 2.37
N PRO A 35 -19.58 -3.14 3.57
CA PRO A 35 -19.04 -2.58 4.80
C PRO A 35 -17.51 -2.51 4.70
N PHE A 36 -16.91 -1.39 5.10
CA PHE A 36 -15.48 -1.18 4.95
C PHE A 36 -14.86 -0.51 6.18
N GLN A 37 -13.57 -0.70 6.35
CA GLN A 37 -12.73 0.04 7.30
C GLN A 37 -11.56 0.66 6.52
N LEU A 38 -11.43 1.99 6.58
CA LEU A 38 -10.23 2.67 6.11
C LEU A 38 -9.23 2.76 7.26
N THR A 39 -8.03 2.20 7.07
CA THR A 39 -6.90 2.40 7.99
C THR A 39 -5.86 3.32 7.37
N CYS A 40 -5.57 4.45 8.01
CA CYS A 40 -4.49 5.35 7.62
C CYS A 40 -3.27 5.10 8.51
N PHE A 41 -2.17 4.69 7.89
CA PHE A 41 -0.87 4.63 8.55
C PHE A 41 -0.22 6.02 8.50
N THR A 42 0.06 6.63 9.65
CA THR A 42 0.57 8.00 9.70
C THR A 42 1.48 8.30 10.88
N ASP A 43 2.36 9.28 10.68
CA ASP A 43 3.18 9.95 11.70
C ASP A 43 2.47 11.13 12.37
N ASP A 44 1.36 11.59 11.80
CA ASP A 44 0.59 12.72 12.31
C ASP A 44 -0.90 12.54 12.00
N ALA A 45 -1.68 12.29 13.05
CA ALA A 45 -3.12 12.06 12.97
C ALA A 45 -3.97 13.34 13.03
N GLN A 46 -3.35 14.52 13.21
CA GLN A 46 -4.08 15.75 13.46
C GLN A 46 -5.01 16.10 12.29
N GLY A 47 -6.29 16.30 12.60
CA GLY A 47 -7.31 16.70 11.63
C GLY A 47 -7.83 15.57 10.73
N ILE A 48 -7.39 14.32 10.93
CA ILE A 48 -7.98 13.16 10.23
C ILE A 48 -9.34 12.85 10.85
N ASP A 49 -10.32 12.53 9.99
CA ASP A 49 -11.68 12.17 10.36
C ASP A 49 -11.70 10.98 11.34
N PRO A 50 -12.45 11.04 12.45
CA PRO A 50 -12.45 10.00 13.49
C PRO A 50 -13.01 8.65 13.02
N ARG A 51 -13.67 8.60 11.85
CA ARG A 51 -14.11 7.34 11.23
C ARG A 51 -12.97 6.58 10.55
N VAL A 52 -11.83 7.23 10.33
CA VAL A 52 -10.62 6.60 9.80
C VAL A 52 -9.88 5.95 10.95
N HIS A 53 -9.58 4.66 10.81
CA HIS A 53 -8.77 3.95 11.79
C HIS A 53 -7.31 4.38 11.67
N ILE A 54 -6.72 4.89 12.74
CA ILE A 54 -5.34 5.38 12.73
C ILE A 54 -4.39 4.28 13.21
N ARG A 55 -3.27 4.12 12.49
CA ARG A 55 -2.13 3.29 12.89
C ARG A 55 -0.84 4.08 12.69
N GLU A 56 0.17 3.77 13.50
CA GLU A 56 1.53 4.30 13.29
C GLU A 56 2.11 3.78 11.98
N LEU A 57 2.96 4.59 11.32
CA LEU A 57 3.67 4.13 10.12
C LEU A 57 4.46 2.84 10.42
N PRO A 58 4.33 1.78 9.58
CA PRO A 58 5.14 0.59 9.78
C PRO A 58 6.61 0.93 9.53
N THR A 59 7.47 0.51 10.46
CA THR A 59 8.87 0.92 10.48
C THR A 59 9.67 0.32 9.33
N LEU A 60 10.58 1.11 8.77
CA LEU A 60 11.57 0.65 7.80
C LEU A 60 12.94 1.17 8.19
N GLU A 61 13.78 0.28 8.68
CA GLU A 61 15.18 0.60 8.94
C GLU A 61 15.95 0.56 7.63
N LEU A 62 16.23 1.74 7.07
CA LEU A 62 17.14 1.89 5.93
C LEU A 62 18.53 2.27 6.43
N PRO A 63 19.61 1.79 5.78
CA PRO A 63 20.95 2.28 6.07
C PRO A 63 21.03 3.80 5.92
N GLN A 64 21.85 4.44 6.75
CA GLN A 64 22.06 5.89 6.71
C GLN A 64 22.50 6.34 5.30
N GLY A 65 21.75 7.29 4.73
CA GLY A 65 22.02 7.81 3.37
C GLY A 65 21.44 6.96 2.23
N ALA A 66 20.60 5.95 2.50
CA ALA A 66 19.79 5.32 1.48
C ALA A 66 18.77 6.34 0.91
N PRO A 67 18.56 6.39 -0.41
CA PRO A 67 17.58 7.31 -0.99
C PRO A 67 16.16 6.87 -0.64
N GLU A 68 15.34 7.78 -0.10
CA GLU A 68 13.90 7.60 0.04
C GLU A 68 13.30 7.56 -1.38
N ARG A 69 13.06 6.35 -1.91
CA ARG A 69 12.49 6.11 -3.26
C ARG A 69 11.05 5.59 -3.17
N GLY A 70 10.29 6.04 -2.17
CA GLY A 70 8.95 5.55 -1.86
C GLY A 70 8.93 4.15 -1.25
N TRP A 71 10.07 3.67 -0.71
CA TRP A 71 10.23 2.35 -0.10
C TRP A 71 9.26 2.12 1.05
N ASN A 72 8.79 3.19 1.70
CA ASN A 72 7.79 3.16 2.75
C ASN A 72 6.54 2.36 2.35
N LYS A 73 6.11 2.37 1.08
CA LYS A 73 4.97 1.54 0.67
C LYS A 73 5.21 0.04 0.80
N LEU A 74 6.45 -0.43 0.67
CA LEU A 74 6.75 -1.86 0.81
C LEU A 74 6.60 -2.33 2.27
N THR A 75 6.56 -1.41 3.23
CA THR A 75 6.30 -1.77 4.63
C THR A 75 4.87 -2.28 4.83
N THR A 76 3.95 -2.02 3.89
CA THR A 76 2.63 -2.64 3.92
C THR A 76 2.69 -4.16 3.74
N LEU A 77 3.80 -4.71 3.23
CA LEU A 77 3.98 -6.15 3.04
C LEU A 77 4.59 -6.84 4.27
N GLN A 78 4.73 -6.12 5.39
CA GLN A 78 5.12 -6.71 6.66
C GLN A 78 4.13 -7.81 7.10
N PRO A 79 4.61 -8.88 7.77
CA PRO A 79 3.75 -9.98 8.18
C PRO A 79 2.60 -9.55 9.10
N ASN A 80 2.86 -8.60 9.99
CA ASN A 80 1.90 -8.04 10.94
C ASN A 80 1.66 -6.56 10.62
N LEU A 81 0.85 -6.29 9.59
CA LEU A 81 0.56 -4.94 9.14
C LEU A 81 -0.41 -4.23 10.11
N GLY A 82 0.11 -3.60 11.17
CA GLY A 82 -0.71 -2.84 12.11
C GLY A 82 -1.82 -3.65 12.78
N GLY A 83 -1.62 -4.96 12.95
CA GLY A 83 -2.62 -5.89 13.48
C GLY A 83 -3.79 -6.19 12.54
N LEU A 84 -3.73 -5.78 11.27
CA LEU A 84 -4.72 -6.15 10.27
C LEU A 84 -4.57 -7.64 9.89
N SER A 85 -5.67 -8.23 9.43
CA SER A 85 -5.71 -9.59 8.90
C SER A 85 -6.62 -9.66 7.67
N GLY A 86 -6.42 -10.69 6.85
CA GLY A 86 -7.18 -10.89 5.62
C GLY A 86 -6.72 -10.00 4.47
N GLU A 87 -7.60 -9.82 3.48
CA GLU A 87 -7.32 -9.02 2.29
C GLU A 87 -7.38 -7.52 2.58
N VAL A 88 -6.45 -6.77 1.98
CA VAL A 88 -6.35 -5.32 2.05
C VAL A 88 -6.23 -4.72 0.66
N LEU A 89 -6.92 -3.61 0.42
CA LEU A 89 -6.76 -2.76 -0.76
C LEU A 89 -5.99 -1.50 -0.36
N PHE A 90 -4.80 -1.30 -0.92
CA PHE A 90 -4.05 -0.05 -0.79
C PHE A 90 -4.50 0.98 -1.81
N LEU A 91 -4.69 2.22 -1.36
CA LEU A 91 -4.95 3.39 -2.20
C LEU A 91 -3.99 4.53 -1.83
N ASP A 92 -3.38 5.14 -2.84
CA ASP A 92 -2.64 6.40 -2.67
C ASP A 92 -3.59 7.55 -2.29
N LEU A 93 -3.04 8.58 -1.64
CA LEU A 93 -3.79 9.76 -1.25
C LEU A 93 -4.18 10.68 -2.42
N ASP A 94 -3.51 10.55 -3.57
CA ASP A 94 -3.73 11.37 -4.76
C ASP A 94 -4.51 10.65 -5.87
N VAL A 95 -5.18 9.54 -5.54
CA VAL A 95 -6.13 8.90 -6.46
C VAL A 95 -7.47 9.63 -6.47
N VAL A 96 -8.20 9.52 -7.58
CA VAL A 96 -9.60 9.95 -7.68
C VAL A 96 -10.45 8.72 -7.97
N ILE A 97 -11.43 8.46 -7.12
CA ILE A 97 -12.36 7.34 -7.25
C ILE A 97 -13.63 7.85 -7.91
N VAL A 98 -13.97 7.28 -9.07
CA VAL A 98 -15.11 7.68 -9.91
C VAL A 98 -16.13 6.56 -10.12
N GLY A 99 -15.89 5.37 -9.55
CA GLY A 99 -16.68 4.18 -9.81
C GLY A 99 -16.59 3.17 -8.67
N ASN A 100 -17.45 2.15 -8.73
CA ASN A 100 -17.62 1.18 -7.66
C ASN A 100 -16.32 0.39 -7.34
N LEU A 101 -16.01 0.22 -6.05
CA LEU A 101 -14.81 -0.46 -5.57
C LEU A 101 -15.00 -1.96 -5.27
N ASP A 102 -16.23 -2.46 -5.23
CA ASP A 102 -16.53 -3.82 -4.77
C ASP A 102 -15.80 -4.88 -5.61
N ALA A 103 -15.62 -4.61 -6.91
CA ALA A 103 -14.90 -5.49 -7.84
C ALA A 103 -13.41 -5.73 -7.47
N PHE A 104 -12.80 -4.85 -6.67
CA PHE A 104 -11.44 -5.11 -6.16
C PHE A 104 -11.43 -6.28 -5.16
N PHE A 105 -12.57 -6.64 -4.56
CA PHE A 105 -12.69 -7.69 -3.54
C PHE A 105 -13.27 -9.00 -4.06
N THR A 106 -13.47 -9.16 -5.38
CA THR A 106 -14.07 -10.36 -5.98
C THR A 106 -13.07 -11.31 -6.64
N GLY A 107 -11.79 -10.91 -6.77
CA GLY A 107 -10.77 -11.68 -7.49
C GLY A 107 -10.05 -12.71 -6.61
N SER A 108 -9.65 -13.85 -7.19
CA SER A 108 -8.88 -14.90 -6.50
C SER A 108 -7.35 -14.70 -6.57
N ALA A 109 -6.87 -13.71 -7.33
CA ALA A 109 -5.45 -13.49 -7.51
C ALA A 109 -4.78 -13.01 -6.20
N PRO A 110 -3.70 -13.66 -5.73
CA PRO A 110 -3.12 -13.40 -4.41
C PRO A 110 -2.49 -12.01 -4.27
N PHE A 111 -2.05 -11.44 -5.39
CA PHE A 111 -1.64 -10.05 -5.49
C PHE A 111 -2.24 -9.45 -6.76
N THR A 112 -2.77 -8.24 -6.67
CA THR A 112 -3.19 -7.47 -7.84
C THR A 112 -2.68 -6.05 -7.71
N ILE A 113 -2.31 -5.45 -8.83
CA ILE A 113 -1.81 -4.08 -8.91
C ILE A 113 -2.27 -3.50 -10.24
N ILE A 114 -2.64 -2.22 -10.25
CA ILE A 114 -3.07 -1.60 -11.49
C ILE A 114 -1.91 -1.56 -12.49
N GLN A 115 -2.22 -1.79 -13.76
CA GLN A 115 -1.22 -1.70 -14.82
C GLN A 115 -0.84 -0.23 -15.04
N ASP A 116 0.46 0.06 -15.15
CA ASP A 116 0.91 1.39 -15.50
C ASP A 116 0.50 1.73 -16.95
N ALA A 117 -0.28 2.80 -17.11
CA ALA A 117 -0.83 3.20 -18.40
C ALA A 117 0.24 3.58 -19.44
N LYS A 118 1.40 4.10 -18.99
CA LYS A 118 2.50 4.48 -19.87
C LYS A 118 3.40 3.29 -20.23
N LEU A 119 3.41 2.26 -19.38
CA LEU A 119 4.28 1.08 -19.53
C LEU A 119 3.50 -0.22 -19.81
N ARG A 120 2.29 -0.13 -20.38
CA ARG A 120 1.41 -1.29 -20.64
C ARG A 120 2.11 -2.47 -21.30
N ARG A 121 2.91 -2.21 -22.35
CA ARG A 121 3.65 -3.27 -23.09
C ARG A 121 4.66 -4.03 -22.22
N ARG A 122 5.15 -3.43 -21.14
CA ARG A 122 6.15 -4.02 -20.23
C ARG A 122 5.54 -4.74 -19.03
N ARG A 123 4.20 -4.77 -18.92
CA ARG A 123 3.46 -5.38 -17.79
C ARG A 123 3.95 -4.90 -16.42
N ILE A 124 4.30 -3.62 -16.32
CA ILE A 124 4.74 -3.00 -15.07
C ILE A 124 3.52 -2.47 -14.32
N GLY A 125 3.41 -2.80 -13.04
CA GLY A 125 2.36 -2.28 -12.16
C GLY A 125 2.67 -0.87 -11.66
N ASN A 126 1.62 -0.10 -11.39
CA ASN A 126 1.67 1.18 -10.72
C ASN A 126 1.18 1.03 -9.27
N SER A 127 2.00 1.45 -8.31
CA SER A 127 1.75 1.24 -6.87
C SER A 127 0.79 2.25 -6.22
N SER A 128 -0.08 2.91 -6.99
CA SER A 128 -1.16 3.74 -6.46
C SER A 128 -2.38 2.94 -6.03
N VAL A 129 -2.58 1.76 -6.62
CA VAL A 129 -3.65 0.82 -6.24
C VAL A 129 -3.12 -0.60 -6.33
N TYR A 130 -3.15 -1.33 -5.22
CA TYR A 130 -2.83 -2.75 -5.17
C TYR A 130 -3.56 -3.46 -4.04
N ARG A 131 -3.77 -4.76 -4.19
CA ARG A 131 -4.46 -5.60 -3.21
C ARG A 131 -3.67 -6.86 -2.95
N PHE A 132 -3.63 -7.27 -1.70
CA PHE A 132 -2.92 -8.44 -1.21
C PHE A 132 -3.55 -8.94 0.10
N GLU A 133 -3.14 -10.14 0.51
CA GLU A 133 -3.49 -10.71 1.81
C GLU A 133 -2.37 -10.43 2.83
N VAL A 134 -2.71 -9.88 4.00
CA VAL A 134 -1.75 -9.58 5.06
C VAL A 134 -1.04 -10.86 5.49
N GLY A 135 0.27 -10.81 5.72
CA GLY A 135 1.06 -11.97 6.11
C GLY A 135 1.57 -12.82 4.94
N ARG A 136 0.88 -12.82 3.80
CA ARG A 136 1.21 -13.68 2.65
C ARG A 136 2.61 -13.46 2.08
N TYR A 137 3.11 -12.24 2.17
CA TYR A 137 4.40 -11.83 1.59
C TYR A 137 5.51 -11.69 2.66
N ALA A 138 5.43 -12.45 3.76
CA ALA A 138 6.42 -12.42 4.83
C ALA A 138 7.85 -12.75 4.36
N GLU A 139 8.00 -13.75 3.48
CA GLU A 139 9.31 -14.12 2.93
C GLU A 139 9.89 -13.03 2.03
N PHE A 140 9.03 -12.39 1.22
CA PHE A 140 9.42 -11.20 0.44
C PHE A 140 9.97 -10.12 1.35
N TRP A 141 9.21 -9.79 2.40
CA TRP A 141 9.59 -8.76 3.36
C TRP A 141 10.95 -9.06 3.99
N LYS A 142 11.18 -10.31 4.42
CA LYS A 142 12.47 -10.75 4.96
C LYS A 142 13.61 -10.55 3.95
N ASN A 143 13.40 -10.96 2.70
CA ASN A 143 14.39 -10.79 1.63
C ASN A 143 14.64 -9.31 1.29
N PHE A 144 13.59 -8.48 1.34
CA PHE A 144 13.68 -7.04 1.16
C PHE A 144 14.55 -6.39 2.22
N VAL A 145 14.29 -6.67 3.50
CA VAL A 145 15.09 -6.14 4.62
C VAL A 145 16.57 -6.56 4.47
N LEU A 146 16.84 -7.83 4.19
CA LEU A 146 18.21 -8.32 3.97
C LEU A 146 18.88 -7.65 2.77
N THR A 147 18.13 -7.38 1.70
CA THR A 147 18.64 -6.68 0.51
C THR A 147 18.97 -5.22 0.84
N MET A 148 18.09 -4.54 1.58
CA MET A 148 18.29 -3.14 1.96
C MET A 148 19.46 -2.97 2.93
N GLN A 149 19.70 -3.91 3.84
CA GLN A 149 20.88 -3.91 4.71
C GLN A 149 22.21 -4.02 3.92
N LYS A 150 22.20 -4.73 2.79
CA LYS A 150 23.36 -4.91 1.91
C LYS A 150 23.42 -3.85 0.79
N TYR A 151 22.51 -2.89 0.77
CA TYR A 151 22.40 -1.93 -0.30
C TYR A 151 23.59 -0.96 -0.28
N ASN A 152 24.50 -1.14 -1.25
CA ASN A 152 25.53 -0.17 -1.59
C ASN A 152 25.01 0.74 -2.72
N LYS A 153 25.37 2.04 -2.65
CA LYS A 153 24.88 3.16 -3.48
C LYS A 153 24.89 2.94 -5.01
N THR A 154 25.53 1.87 -5.50
CA THR A 154 25.72 1.52 -6.91
C THR A 154 24.54 0.83 -7.60
N SER A 155 23.49 0.38 -6.89
CA SER A 155 22.34 -0.27 -7.55
C SER A 155 21.17 0.68 -7.81
N ALA A 156 20.95 1.10 -9.06
CA ALA A 156 19.91 2.05 -9.47
C ALA A 156 18.48 1.45 -9.50
N MET A 157 18.16 0.46 -8.66
CA MET A 157 16.86 -0.22 -8.73
C MET A 157 15.75 0.64 -8.11
N SER A 158 14.64 0.78 -8.83
CA SER A 158 13.43 1.44 -8.34
C SER A 158 12.56 0.47 -7.53
N LYS A 159 11.74 1.00 -6.62
CA LYS A 159 10.75 0.22 -5.85
C LYS A 159 9.87 -0.67 -6.73
N LEU A 160 9.34 -0.12 -7.82
CA LEU A 160 8.46 -0.85 -8.72
C LEU A 160 9.21 -2.00 -9.40
N THR A 161 10.44 -1.78 -9.82
CA THR A 161 11.28 -2.85 -10.38
C THR A 161 11.53 -3.96 -9.37
N TYR A 162 11.78 -3.61 -8.11
CA TYR A 162 12.01 -4.59 -7.05
C TYR A 162 10.76 -5.43 -6.77
N LEU A 163 9.61 -4.77 -6.59
CA LEU A 163 8.31 -5.42 -6.36
C LEU A 163 7.91 -6.31 -7.55
N MET A 164 8.04 -5.82 -8.78
CA MET A 164 7.69 -6.58 -9.99
C MET A 164 8.62 -7.79 -10.20
N LYS A 165 9.92 -7.67 -9.91
CA LYS A 165 10.84 -8.82 -10.00
C LYS A 165 10.46 -9.94 -9.04
N PHE A 166 10.00 -9.58 -7.85
CA PHE A 166 9.55 -10.57 -6.88
C PHE A 166 8.22 -11.20 -7.26
N ILE A 167 7.21 -10.39 -7.60
CA ILE A 167 5.88 -10.92 -7.98
C ILE A 167 5.98 -11.87 -9.18
N ASN A 168 6.83 -11.56 -10.17
CA ASN A 168 7.01 -12.39 -11.37
C ASN A 168 8.03 -13.54 -11.18
N GLY A 169 8.80 -13.56 -10.09
CA GLY A 169 9.78 -14.60 -9.79
C GLY A 169 9.30 -15.63 -8.76
N ALA A 170 8.14 -15.38 -8.13
CA ALA A 170 7.50 -16.26 -7.16
C ALA A 170 6.42 -17.17 -7.79
N SER A 171 6.42 -17.31 -9.12
CA SER A 171 5.51 -18.13 -9.92
C SER A 171 6.24 -19.26 -10.62
#